data_AF-A0A2U3I322-F1
#
_entry.id   AF-A0A2U3I322-F1
#
_cell.length_a   1.000
_cell.length_b   1.000
_cell.length_c   1.000
_cell.angle_alpha   90.00
_cell.angle_beta   90.00
_cell.angle_gamma   90.00
#
_symmetry.space_group_name_H-M   'P 1'
#
loop_
_entity.id
_entity.type
_entity.pdbx_description
1 polymer ?
#
loop_
_entity_poly.entity_id
_entity_poly.type
_entity_poly.pdbx_seq_one_letter_code
_entity_poly.pdbx_strand_id
1 'polypeptide(L)'
;MYELNIDTFCANSSSANVRVERAHLTLQDRLVKELHLRGISTVAQANAYAPCFMAAYNARFAKPARNAFNAHRPVREDEHLEWALMWREPRKVKDAERAVRPGAVSAGRHT
;
A
#
# COMPACT_ATOMS: atom_id res chain seq x y z
N MET A 1 -9.65 4.50 -6.02
CA MET A 1 -8.35 5.19 -5.80
C MET A 1 -8.32 6.59 -6.43
N TYR A 2 -9.49 7.19 -6.72
CA TYR A 2 -9.59 8.54 -7.29
C TYR A 2 -9.04 9.62 -6.35
N GLU A 3 -9.11 9.40 -5.03
CA GLU A 3 -8.54 10.28 -4.00
C GLU A 3 -7.02 10.47 -4.12
N LEU A 4 -6.32 9.52 -4.78
CA LEU A 4 -4.88 9.60 -5.03
C LEU A 4 -4.55 9.97 -6.48
N ASN A 5 -5.56 10.32 -7.28
CA ASN A 5 -5.42 10.56 -8.72
C ASN A 5 -4.74 9.38 -9.46
N ILE A 6 -5.06 8.15 -9.04
CA ILE A 6 -4.55 6.91 -9.65
C ILE A 6 -5.67 6.30 -10.49
N ASP A 7 -5.49 6.39 -11.80
CA ASP A 7 -6.35 5.73 -12.77
C ASP A 7 -5.84 4.31 -13.03
N THR A 8 -6.76 3.35 -12.95
CA THR A 8 -6.46 1.95 -13.28
C THR A 8 -6.49 1.80 -14.80
N PHE A 9 -5.32 1.56 -15.40
CA PHE A 9 -5.23 1.17 -16.80
C PHE A 9 -4.92 -0.33 -16.92
N CYS A 10 -5.65 -1.02 -17.79
CA CYS A 10 -5.28 -2.38 -18.17
C CYS A 10 -3.94 -2.35 -18.91
N ALA A 11 -3.00 -3.21 -18.50
CA ALA A 11 -1.72 -3.34 -19.18
C ALA A 11 -1.92 -4.02 -20.55
N ASN A 12 -2.36 -3.24 -21.54
CA ASN A 12 -2.63 -3.71 -22.91
C ASN A 12 -1.33 -3.97 -23.69
N SER A 13 -0.16 -3.69 -23.11
CA SER A 13 1.15 -3.91 -23.72
C SER A 13 1.87 -5.09 -23.05
N SER A 14 2.39 -6.02 -23.88
CA SER A 14 3.02 -7.26 -23.39
C SER A 14 4.27 -7.03 -22.54
N SER A 15 4.91 -5.86 -22.65
CA SER A 15 6.21 -5.58 -22.01
C SER A 15 6.13 -5.47 -20.49
N ALA A 16 5.03 -4.96 -19.95
CA ALA A 16 4.80 -4.83 -18.50
C ALA A 16 4.42 -6.20 -17.91
N ASN A 17 3.45 -6.88 -18.53
CA ASN A 17 2.99 -8.19 -18.07
C ASN A 17 4.11 -9.25 -18.08
N VAL A 18 4.93 -9.33 -19.14
CA VAL A 18 6.01 -10.35 -19.20
C VAL A 18 7.07 -10.16 -18.09
N ARG A 19 7.33 -8.92 -17.65
CA ARG A 19 8.25 -8.66 -16.54
C ARG A 19 7.65 -9.08 -15.20
N VAL A 20 6.38 -8.75 -14.99
CA VAL A 20 5.63 -9.13 -13.78
C VAL A 20 5.50 -10.65 -13.68
N GLU A 21 5.11 -11.31 -14.76
CA GLU A 21 5.02 -12.77 -14.87
C GLU A 21 6.34 -13.47 -14.51
N ARG A 22 7.47 -13.00 -15.07
CA ARG A 22 8.79 -13.56 -14.74
C ARG A 22 9.15 -13.39 -13.27
N ALA A 23 8.81 -12.25 -12.67
CA ALA A 23 9.02 -12.02 -11.25
C ALA A 23 8.10 -12.90 -10.40
N HIS A 24 6.85 -13.14 -10.81
CA HIS A 24 5.94 -14.05 -10.11
C HIS A 24 6.46 -15.49 -10.11
N LEU A 25 6.98 -15.97 -11.24
CA LEU A 25 7.56 -17.32 -11.34
C LEU A 25 8.81 -17.52 -10.49
N THR A 26 9.56 -16.46 -10.15
CA THR A 26 10.79 -16.57 -9.36
C THR A 26 10.59 -16.16 -7.90
N LEU A 27 9.93 -15.04 -7.64
CA LEU A 27 9.77 -14.48 -6.30
C LEU A 27 8.76 -15.27 -5.48
N GLN A 28 7.56 -15.51 -6.00
CA GLN A 28 6.48 -16.14 -5.23
C GLN A 28 6.79 -17.62 -4.97
N ASP A 29 7.28 -18.35 -5.97
CA ASP A 29 7.67 -19.75 -5.81
C ASP A 29 8.86 -19.93 -4.85
N ARG A 30 9.90 -19.09 -4.95
CA ARG A 30 11.06 -19.21 -4.06
C ARG A 30 10.78 -18.76 -2.64
N LEU A 31 10.00 -17.71 -2.44
CA LEU A 31 9.69 -17.23 -1.09
C LEU A 31 9.03 -18.33 -0.27
N VAL A 32 8.04 -19.02 -0.83
CA VAL A 32 7.34 -20.13 -0.16
C VAL A 32 8.32 -21.25 0.20
N LYS A 33 9.20 -21.64 -0.73
CA LYS A 33 10.22 -22.68 -0.50
C LYS A 33 11.23 -22.30 0.58
N GLU A 34 11.70 -21.06 0.58
CA GLU A 34 12.68 -20.57 1.57
C GLU A 34 12.07 -20.44 2.98
N LEU A 35 10.79 -20.06 3.08
CA LEU A 35 10.04 -20.09 4.34
C LEU A 35 9.89 -21.53 4.84
N HIS A 36 9.55 -22.47 3.96
CA HIS A 36 9.40 -23.88 4.31
C HIS A 36 10.72 -24.51 4.78
N LEU A 37 11.82 -24.25 4.07
CA LEU A 37 13.17 -24.73 4.45
C LEU A 37 13.64 -24.20 5.81
N ARG A 38 13.13 -23.04 6.24
CA ARG A 38 13.44 -22.45 7.55
C ARG A 38 12.43 -22.81 8.64
N GLY A 39 11.41 -23.62 8.32
CA GLY A 39 10.35 -23.97 9.26
C GLY A 39 9.51 -22.77 9.71
N ILE A 40 9.45 -21.71 8.92
CA ILE A 40 8.67 -20.51 9.26
C ILE A 40 7.20 -20.75 8.97
N SER A 41 6.36 -20.67 10.00
CA SER A 41 4.91 -20.90 9.91
C SER A 41 4.06 -19.74 10.42
N THR A 42 4.69 -18.66 10.89
CA THR A 42 3.99 -17.49 11.44
C THR A 42 4.27 -16.23 10.62
N VAL A 43 3.27 -15.35 10.54
CA VAL A 43 3.38 -14.05 9.85
C VAL A 43 4.49 -13.20 10.46
N ALA A 44 4.64 -13.22 11.79
CA ALA A 44 5.69 -12.46 12.48
C ALA A 44 7.09 -12.88 12.06
N GLN A 45 7.35 -14.19 12.01
CA GLN A 45 8.63 -14.73 11.56
C GLN A 45 8.88 -14.48 10.06
N ALA A 46 7.84 -14.59 9.23
CA ALA A 46 7.93 -14.29 7.81
C ALA A 46 8.31 -12.82 7.56
N ASN A 47 7.68 -11.89 8.29
CA ASN A 47 7.99 -10.46 8.21
C ASN A 47 9.40 -10.15 8.70
N ALA A 48 9.88 -10.82 9.74
CA ALA A 48 11.27 -10.69 10.20
C ALA A 48 12.28 -11.22 9.16
N TYR A 49 11.91 -12.25 8.41
CA TYR A 49 12.76 -12.83 7.37
C TYR A 49 12.75 -12.06 6.04
N ALA A 50 11.67 -11.32 5.74
CA ALA A 50 11.48 -10.64 4.46
C ALA A 50 12.66 -9.75 4.02
N PRO A 51 13.29 -8.91 4.88
CA PRO A 51 14.44 -8.11 4.49
C PRO A 51 15.64 -8.94 4.02
N CYS A 52 15.91 -10.06 4.70
CA CYS A 52 16.99 -10.98 4.34
C CYS A 52 16.71 -11.64 2.99
N PHE A 53 15.48 -12.13 2.80
CA PHE A 53 15.07 -12.71 1.52
C PHE A 53 15.18 -11.70 0.37
N MET A 54 14.70 -10.47 0.56
CA MET A 54 14.77 -9.42 -0.46
C MET A 54 16.21 -9.12 -0.87
N ALA A 55 17.14 -9.02 0.09
CA ALA A 55 18.55 -8.80 -0.20
C ALA A 55 19.14 -9.96 -1.03
N ALA A 56 18.90 -11.21 -0.64
CA ALA A 56 19.38 -12.38 -1.36
C ALA A 56 18.75 -12.54 -2.75
N TYR A 57 17.46 -12.23 -2.87
CA TYR A 57 16.74 -12.24 -4.14
C TYR A 57 17.27 -11.17 -5.09
N ASN A 58 17.41 -9.93 -4.62
CA ASN A 58 17.89 -8.81 -5.42
C ASN A 58 19.33 -9.00 -5.88
N ALA A 59 20.20 -9.59 -5.03
CA ALA A 59 21.56 -9.92 -5.44
C ALA A 59 21.63 -10.87 -6.65
N ARG A 60 20.61 -11.73 -6.84
CA ARG A 60 20.58 -12.71 -7.93
C ARG A 60 19.80 -12.24 -9.15
N PHE A 61 18.74 -11.46 -8.96
CA PHE A 61 17.76 -11.18 -10.01
C PHE A 61 17.47 -9.70 -10.26
N ALA A 62 17.92 -8.80 -9.38
CA ALA A 62 17.69 -7.37 -9.61
C ALA A 62 18.41 -6.97 -10.91
N LYS A 63 17.69 -6.21 -11.73
CA LYS A 63 18.28 -5.55 -12.89
C LYS A 63 18.35 -4.07 -12.58
N PRO A 64 19.51 -3.43 -12.77
CA PRO A 64 19.61 -1.98 -12.62
C PRO A 64 18.64 -1.31 -13.59
N ALA A 65 18.04 -0.21 -13.13
CA ALA A 65 17.18 0.58 -13.99
C ALA A 65 18.01 1.09 -15.17
N ARG A 66 17.42 1.08 -16.37
CA ARG A 66 18.06 1.63 -17.57
C ARG A 66 18.31 3.14 -17.43
N ASN A 67 17.48 3.82 -16.65
CA ASN A 67 17.60 5.22 -16.31
C ASN A 67 17.40 5.35 -14.78
N ALA A 68 18.30 6.07 -14.11
CA ALA A 68 18.22 6.35 -12.68
C ALA A 68 17.27 7.53 -12.34
N PHE A 69 16.64 8.14 -13.35
CA PHE A 69 15.67 9.20 -13.15
C PHE A 69 14.51 8.74 -12.26
N ASN A 70 14.34 9.44 -11.15
CA ASN A 70 13.24 9.20 -10.22
C ASN A 70 11.99 9.93 -10.73
N ALA A 71 11.04 9.16 -11.27
CA ALA A 71 9.74 9.67 -11.72
C ALA A 71 8.66 9.68 -10.63
N HIS A 72 9.00 9.31 -9.38
CA HIS A 72 8.06 9.33 -8.26
C HIS A 72 7.71 10.78 -7.89
N ARG A 73 6.42 11.03 -7.73
CA ARG A 73 5.90 12.30 -7.23
C ARG A 73 5.76 12.20 -5.69
N PRO A 74 6.11 13.25 -4.92
CA PRO A 74 5.79 13.28 -3.50
C PRO A 74 4.27 13.25 -3.27
N VAL A 75 3.87 12.82 -2.08
CA VAL A 75 2.48 12.91 -1.62
C VAL A 75 2.12 14.39 -1.50
N ARG A 76 0.96 14.79 -2.02
CA ARG A 76 0.49 16.17 -1.89
C ARG A 76 -0.12 16.40 -0.51
N GLU A 77 -0.17 17.66 -0.09
CA GLU A 77 -0.78 18.03 1.20
C GLU A 77 -2.28 17.73 1.26
N ASP A 78 -2.96 17.72 0.11
CA ASP A 78 -4.38 17.38 -0.03
C ASP A 78 -4.65 15.86 -0.09
N GLU A 79 -3.60 15.03 -0.08
CA GLU A 79 -3.71 13.57 -0.14
C GLU A 79 -3.55 12.93 1.25
N HIS A 80 -4.66 12.49 1.82
CA HIS A 80 -4.69 11.84 3.13
C HIS A 80 -4.54 10.32 3.02
N LEU A 81 -3.31 9.81 3.11
CA LEU A 81 -3.02 8.39 2.95
C LEU A 81 -3.70 7.51 4.01
N GLU A 82 -3.83 7.99 5.25
CA GLU A 82 -4.52 7.22 6.30
C GLU A 82 -5.98 6.96 5.97
N TRP A 83 -6.64 7.89 5.27
CA TRP A 83 -8.03 7.74 4.85
C TRP A 83 -8.13 6.93 3.56
N ALA A 84 -7.27 7.22 2.58
CA ALA A 84 -7.29 6.60 1.26
C ALA A 84 -6.96 5.10 1.26
N LEU A 85 -6.15 4.64 2.23
CA LEU A 85 -5.70 3.24 2.33
C LEU A 85 -6.45 2.42 3.40
N MET A 86 -7.39 3.03 4.13
CA MET A 86 -8.16 2.36 5.18
C MET A 86 -9.32 1.55 4.60
N TRP A 87 -9.47 0.31 5.06
CA TRP A 87 -10.67 -0.49 4.84
C TRP A 87 -11.82 0.01 5.72
N ARG A 88 -12.95 0.38 5.11
CA ARG A 88 -14.11 0.95 5.80
C ARG A 88 -15.37 0.14 5.50
N GLU A 89 -16.12 -0.20 6.54
CA GLU A 89 -17.38 -0.93 6.40
C GLU A 89 -18.55 -0.07 6.87
N PRO A 90 -19.66 0.00 6.10
CA PRO A 90 -20.84 0.72 6.52
C PRO A 90 -21.44 0.02 7.75
N ARG A 91 -21.65 0.78 8.83
CA ARG A 91 -22.31 0.26 10.04
C ARG A 91 -23.65 0.95 10.21
N LYS A 92 -24.71 0.17 10.40
CA LYS A 92 -26.01 0.69 10.85
C LYS A 92 -25.96 0.88 12.35
N VAL A 93 -26.08 2.13 12.80
CA VAL A 93 -26.31 2.43 14.21
C VAL A 93 -27.81 2.22 14.47
N LYS A 94 -28.17 1.45 15.50
CA LYS A 94 -29.56 1.35 15.94
C LYS A 94 -29.89 2.65 16.68
N ASP A 95 -31.04 3.26 16.38
CA ASP A 95 -31.50 4.46 17.07
C ASP A 95 -31.66 4.20 18.57
N ALA A 96 -30.77 4.77 19.36
CA ALA A 96 -30.92 4.99 20.79
C ALA A 96 -30.13 6.23 21.21
N GLU A 97 -30.84 7.36 21.20
CA GLU A 97 -30.80 8.43 22.21
C GLU A 97 -29.51 9.29 22.41
N ARG A 98 -29.52 10.43 21.69
CA ARG A 98 -29.46 11.83 22.20
C ARG A 98 -28.17 12.40 22.85
N ALA A 99 -27.49 13.22 22.05
CA ALA A 99 -26.94 14.57 22.31
C ALA A 99 -25.74 14.78 23.27
N VAL A 100 -24.64 15.29 22.68
CA VAL A 100 -23.92 16.48 23.21
C VAL A 100 -23.97 17.57 22.12
N ARG A 101 -24.34 18.78 22.58
CA ARG A 101 -24.86 19.95 21.85
C ARG A 101 -23.83 20.69 20.96
N PRO A 102 -24.29 21.45 19.96
CA PRO A 102 -23.55 22.62 19.47
C PRO A 102 -23.84 23.83 20.38
N GLY A 103 -22.79 24.47 20.90
CA GLY A 103 -22.84 25.77 21.59
C GLY A 103 -21.39 26.25 21.81
N ALA A 104 -20.97 27.47 21.49
CA ALA A 104 -21.72 28.70 21.37
C ALA A 104 -21.11 29.66 20.33
N VAL A 105 -21.98 30.44 19.68
CA VAL A 105 -21.66 31.75 19.13
C VAL A 105 -21.63 32.77 20.27
N SER A 106 -20.58 33.59 20.34
CA SER A 106 -20.62 34.96 20.88
C SER A 106 -19.78 35.83 19.92
N ALA A 107 -20.38 36.49 18.93
CA ALA A 107 -20.95 37.84 18.98
C ALA A 107 -19.92 38.97 19.29
N GLY A 108 -19.44 39.62 18.21
CA GLY A 108 -19.38 41.08 18.07
C GLY A 108 -18.13 41.83 18.55
N ARG A 109 -17.47 42.56 17.62
CA ARG A 109 -17.73 44.00 17.41
C ARG A 109 -16.92 44.57 16.26
N HIS A 110 -17.62 45.40 15.48
CA HIS A 110 -17.06 46.42 14.61
C HIS A 110 -16.19 47.41 15.42
N THR A 111 -15.07 47.77 14.83
CA THR A 111 -14.60 49.16 14.71
C THR A 111 -14.12 49.35 13.29
#